data_AF-A0A096CP91-F1
#
_entry.id   AF-A0A096CP91-F1
#
_cell.length_a   1.000
_cell.length_b   1.000
_cell.length_c   1.000
_cell.angle_alpha   90.00
_cell.angle_beta   90.00
_cell.angle_gamma   90.00
#
_symmetry.space_group_name_H-M   'P 1'
#
loop_
_entity.id
_entity.type
_entity.pdbx_description
1 polymer ?
#
loop_
_entity_poly.entity_id
_entity_poly.type
_entity_poly.pdbx_seq_one_letter_code
_entity_poly.pdbx_strand_id
1 'polypeptide(L)'
;MTYIDVLEAIAGRVASLWPERMLYRDFCPADHKRPSGFLYVERAEMEDVNLGLVQWSLEARLELYAATDEYSVESTEQLRADQAAVLGQFGGPALAVGDRHIQVSAAADTPGPGVAYVIFSAQWMDARPGYQDPEAADTPKMEHFAIERTAL
;
A
#
# COMPACT_ATOMS: atom_id res chain seq x y z
N MET A 1 -2.30 -9.12 9.90
CA MET A 1 -2.38 -8.29 8.68
C MET A 1 -1.27 -8.71 7.74
N THR A 2 -1.61 -9.02 6.50
CA THR A 2 -0.69 -9.52 5.48
C THR A 2 -0.29 -8.41 4.51
N TYR A 3 0.74 -8.66 3.69
CA TYR A 3 1.11 -7.73 2.62
C TYR A 3 0.00 -7.51 1.59
N ILE A 4 -0.90 -8.49 1.41
CA ILE A 4 -2.05 -8.39 0.51
C ILE A 4 -2.98 -7.28 1.00
N ASP A 5 -3.26 -7.22 2.30
CA ASP A 5 -4.14 -6.19 2.88
C ASP A 5 -3.59 -4.77 2.64
N VAL A 6 -2.26 -4.61 2.76
CA VAL A 6 -1.59 -3.34 2.47
C VAL A 6 -1.66 -3.01 0.97
N LEU A 7 -1.44 -3.99 0.10
CA LEU A 7 -1.55 -3.81 -1.35
C LEU A 7 -2.98 -3.44 -1.78
N GLU A 8 -4.01 -4.05 -1.17
CA GLU A 8 -5.42 -3.70 -1.37
C GLU A 8 -5.68 -2.24 -1.01
N ALA A 9 -5.17 -1.79 0.14
CA ALA A 9 -5.32 -0.41 0.57
C ALA A 9 -4.58 0.57 -0.36
N ILE A 10 -3.38 0.21 -0.84
CA ILE A 10 -2.64 1.00 -1.84
C ILE A 10 -3.48 1.13 -3.12
N ALA A 11 -4.00 0.01 -3.62
CA ALA A 11 -4.82 -0.01 -4.82
C ALA A 11 -6.09 0.83 -4.67
N GLY A 12 -6.79 0.73 -3.54
CA GLY A 12 -7.98 1.55 -3.27
C GLY A 12 -7.67 3.04 -3.26
N ARG A 13 -6.53 3.44 -2.68
CA ARG A 13 -6.07 4.83 -2.67
C ARG A 13 -5.63 5.32 -4.05
N VAL A 14 -5.02 4.47 -4.88
CA VAL A 14 -4.68 4.82 -6.27
C VAL A 14 -5.95 4.91 -7.13
N ALA A 15 -6.86 3.96 -7.01
CA ALA A 15 -8.11 3.93 -7.76
C ALA A 15 -9.02 5.13 -7.45
N SER A 16 -8.93 5.72 -6.25
CA SER A 16 -9.69 6.92 -5.90
C SER A 16 -9.28 8.17 -6.67
N LEU A 17 -8.04 8.22 -7.21
CA LEU A 17 -7.60 9.30 -8.09
C LEU A 17 -8.37 9.32 -9.41
N TRP A 18 -8.62 8.13 -9.96
CA TRP A 18 -9.27 7.96 -11.26
C TRP A 18 -10.20 6.75 -11.24
N PRO A 19 -11.45 6.91 -10.73
CA PRO A 19 -12.39 5.78 -10.57
C PRO A 19 -12.73 5.04 -11.87
N GLU A 20 -12.68 5.75 -13.00
CA GLU A 20 -12.96 5.19 -14.33
C GLU A 20 -11.74 4.53 -14.99
N ARG A 21 -10.53 4.73 -14.43
CA ARG A 21 -9.28 4.20 -14.98
C ARG A 21 -9.08 2.77 -14.47
N MET A 22 -8.90 1.83 -15.40
CA MET A 22 -8.63 0.44 -15.03
C MET A 22 -7.31 0.34 -14.26
N LEU A 23 -7.32 -0.37 -13.12
CA LEU A 23 -6.15 -0.73 -12.34
C LEU A 23 -6.01 -2.26 -12.31
N TYR A 24 -5.08 -2.79 -13.09
CA TYR A 24 -4.75 -4.21 -13.12
C TYR A 24 -3.94 -4.60 -11.86
N ARG A 25 -4.12 -5.83 -11.36
CA ARG A 25 -3.66 -6.23 -10.01
C ARG A 25 -2.90 -7.56 -9.87
N ASP A 26 -2.65 -8.22 -10.99
CA ASP A 26 -1.92 -9.50 -11.05
C ASP A 26 -1.48 -9.78 -12.49
N PHE A 27 -2.42 -9.59 -13.42
CA PHE A 27 -2.20 -9.73 -14.85
C PHE A 27 -2.61 -8.46 -15.61
N CYS A 28 -1.69 -7.95 -16.43
CA CYS A 28 -1.95 -6.89 -17.40
C CYS A 28 -2.01 -7.53 -18.80
N PRO A 29 -3.15 -7.48 -19.52
CA PRO A 29 -3.24 -8.04 -20.86
C PRO A 29 -2.39 -7.25 -21.86
N ALA A 30 -1.97 -7.90 -22.95
CA ALA A 30 -1.21 -7.24 -24.02
C ALA A 30 -1.98 -6.05 -24.62
N ASP A 31 -3.29 -6.19 -24.78
CA ASP A 31 -4.22 -5.13 -25.21
C ASP A 31 -4.92 -4.48 -24.00
N HIS A 32 -4.12 -3.93 -23.10
CA HIS A 32 -4.64 -3.23 -21.93
C HIS A 32 -5.29 -1.90 -22.33
N LYS A 33 -6.34 -1.54 -21.60
CA LYS A 33 -7.02 -0.26 -21.80
C LYS A 33 -6.03 0.88 -21.55
N ARG A 34 -6.13 1.96 -22.32
CA ARG A 34 -5.32 3.16 -22.12
C ARG A 34 -6.24 4.38 -22.00
N PRO A 35 -6.05 5.25 -21.00
CA PRO A 35 -5.07 5.14 -19.91
C PRO A 35 -5.45 4.05 -18.88
N SER A 36 -4.46 3.41 -18.27
CA SER A 36 -4.65 2.44 -17.17
C SER A 36 -3.45 2.42 -16.23
N GLY A 37 -3.54 1.67 -15.14
CA GLY A 37 -2.40 1.33 -14.30
C GLY A 37 -2.29 -0.17 -14.07
N PHE A 38 -1.10 -0.64 -13.73
CA PHE A 38 -0.84 -2.01 -13.31
C PHE A 38 -0.04 -2.00 -12.02
N LEU A 39 -0.63 -2.51 -10.94
CA LEU A 39 -0.03 -2.59 -9.62
C LEU A 39 0.31 -4.05 -9.30
N TYR A 40 1.56 -4.32 -8.96
CA TYR A 40 2.04 -5.65 -8.58
C TYR A 40 3.09 -5.56 -7.46
N VAL A 41 3.29 -6.69 -6.78
CA VAL A 41 4.30 -6.83 -5.73
C VAL A 41 5.62 -7.25 -6.36
N GLU A 42 6.69 -6.56 -6.01
CA GLU A 42 8.05 -6.95 -6.40
C GLU A 42 8.68 -7.84 -5.33
N ARG A 43 8.47 -7.49 -4.07
CA ARG A 43 9.05 -8.18 -2.92
C ARG A 43 8.11 -8.10 -1.73
N ALA A 44 7.88 -9.21 -1.07
CA ALA A 44 7.19 -9.27 0.21
C ALA A 44 7.89 -10.29 1.10
N GLU A 45 8.35 -9.84 2.27
CA GLU A 45 9.11 -10.64 3.21
C GLU A 45 8.52 -10.52 4.60
N MET A 46 8.60 -11.63 5.35
CA MET A 46 8.26 -11.69 6.76
C MET A 46 9.46 -12.25 7.50
N GLU A 47 10.01 -11.45 8.39
CA GLU A 47 11.20 -11.78 9.16
C GLU A 47 10.89 -11.84 10.65
N ASP A 48 11.55 -12.78 11.33
CA ASP A 48 11.43 -12.94 12.77
C ASP A 48 12.21 -11.82 13.49
N VAL A 49 11.51 -10.98 14.25
CA VAL A 49 12.15 -9.96 15.10
C VAL A 49 12.45 -10.54 16.47
N ASN A 50 11.48 -11.24 17.04
CA ASN A 50 11.64 -11.99 18.29
C ASN A 50 10.62 -13.14 18.35
N LEU A 51 10.48 -13.75 19.53
CA LEU A 51 9.58 -14.88 19.74
C LEU A 51 8.12 -14.56 19.38
N GLY A 52 7.64 -13.36 19.71
CA GLY A 52 6.24 -12.96 19.54
C GLY A 52 5.97 -11.97 18.40
N LEU A 53 7.01 -11.42 17.78
CA LEU A 53 6.88 -10.39 16.74
C LEU A 53 7.59 -10.78 15.45
N VAL A 54 6.94 -10.43 14.34
CA VAL A 54 7.50 -10.48 12.99
C VAL A 54 7.48 -9.09 12.38
N GLN A 55 8.43 -8.81 11.49
CA GLN A 55 8.44 -7.63 10.65
C GLN A 55 8.08 -8.03 9.24
N TRP A 56 7.13 -7.30 8.66
CA TRP A 56 6.82 -7.37 7.24
C TRP A 56 7.55 -6.24 6.50
N SER A 57 8.11 -6.59 5.35
CA SER A 57 8.62 -5.63 4.37
C SER A 57 7.91 -5.85 3.05
N LEU A 58 7.40 -4.78 2.44
CA LEU A 58 6.71 -4.79 1.16
C LEU A 58 7.35 -3.78 0.21
N GLU A 59 7.65 -4.23 -1.00
CA GLU A 59 7.93 -3.39 -2.17
C GLU A 59 6.95 -3.75 -3.29
N ALA A 60 6.27 -2.74 -3.81
CA ALA A 60 5.32 -2.87 -4.90
C ALA A 60 5.59 -1.82 -5.97
N ARG A 61 5.23 -2.12 -7.22
CA ARG A 61 5.38 -1.20 -8.34
C ARG A 61 4.04 -0.96 -9.02
N LEU A 62 3.80 0.29 -9.35
CA LEU A 62 2.71 0.75 -10.18
C LEU A 62 3.27 1.26 -11.51
N GLU A 63 2.83 0.64 -12.58
CA GLU A 63 3.01 1.12 -13.95
C GLU A 63 1.79 1.94 -14.35
N LEU A 64 2.00 3.13 -14.92
CA LEU A 64 0.96 4.03 -15.41
C LEU A 64 1.11 4.13 -16.92
N TYR A 65 0.09 3.71 -17.67
CA TYR A 65 0.09 3.78 -19.13
C TYR A 65 -0.65 5.02 -19.60
N ALA A 66 -0.02 5.78 -20.50
CA ALA A 66 -0.59 6.99 -21.08
C ALA A 66 -1.80 6.68 -21.96
N ALA A 67 -2.70 7.65 -22.11
CA ALA A 67 -3.68 7.61 -23.19
C ALA A 67 -2.96 7.64 -24.53
N THR A 68 -3.46 6.87 -25.50
CA THR A 68 -3.00 6.88 -26.89
C THR A 68 -4.07 7.55 -27.74
N ASP A 69 -3.69 8.53 -28.54
CA ASP A 69 -4.58 9.16 -29.52
C ASP A 69 -4.36 8.60 -30.94
N GLU A 70 -5.14 9.08 -31.91
CA GLU A 70 -5.10 8.68 -33.33
C GLU A 70 -3.73 8.93 -34.00
N TYR A 71 -2.87 9.76 -33.39
CA TYR A 71 -1.52 10.07 -33.85
C TYR A 71 -0.42 9.35 -33.04
N SER A 72 -0.80 8.51 -32.07
CA SER A 72 0.07 7.63 -31.28
C SER A 72 1.21 8.32 -30.51
N VAL A 73 1.07 9.61 -30.17
CA VAL A 73 2.08 10.32 -29.36
C VAL A 73 1.70 10.25 -27.88
N GLU A 74 2.38 9.40 -27.15
CA GLU A 74 2.20 9.26 -25.71
C GLU A 74 2.69 10.53 -24.99
N SER A 75 1.81 11.20 -24.24
CA SER A 75 2.18 12.42 -23.52
C SER A 75 3.00 12.10 -22.26
N THR A 76 4.31 12.31 -22.34
CA THR A 76 5.20 12.22 -21.17
C THR A 76 4.83 13.23 -20.08
N GLU A 77 4.24 14.37 -20.45
CA GLU A 77 3.79 15.38 -19.47
C GLU A 77 2.60 14.89 -18.66
N GLN A 78 1.62 14.25 -19.31
CA GLN A 78 0.48 13.64 -18.60
C GLN A 78 0.97 12.54 -17.64
N LEU A 79 1.92 11.71 -18.06
CA LEU A 79 2.50 10.68 -17.21
C LEU A 79 3.20 11.25 -15.97
N ARG A 80 3.91 12.38 -16.10
CA ARG A 80 4.50 13.07 -14.95
C ARG A 80 3.44 13.66 -14.02
N ALA A 81 2.35 14.19 -14.57
CA ALA A 81 1.22 14.67 -13.78
C ALA A 81 0.56 13.51 -13.02
N ASP A 82 0.40 12.35 -13.66
CA ASP A 82 -0.14 11.14 -13.03
C ASP A 82 0.78 10.65 -11.90
N GLN A 83 2.10 10.59 -12.11
CA GLN A 83 3.06 10.27 -11.04
C GLN A 83 2.94 11.25 -9.87
N ALA A 84 2.90 12.56 -10.14
CA ALA A 84 2.76 13.58 -9.11
C ALA A 84 1.45 13.43 -8.31
N ALA A 85 0.35 13.09 -8.98
CA ALA A 85 -0.94 12.83 -8.34
C ALA A 85 -0.87 11.61 -7.41
N VAL A 86 -0.23 10.52 -7.84
CA VAL A 86 0.00 9.35 -7.00
C VAL A 86 0.87 9.73 -5.79
N LEU A 87 2.02 10.37 -5.99
CA LEU A 87 2.88 10.81 -4.89
C LEU A 87 2.11 11.69 -3.87
N GLY A 88 1.25 12.58 -4.35
CA GLY A 88 0.40 13.42 -3.51
C GLY A 88 -0.55 12.64 -2.58
N GLN A 89 -1.06 11.49 -3.01
CA GLN A 89 -1.91 10.62 -2.16
C GLN A 89 -1.14 9.94 -1.03
N PHE A 90 0.17 9.73 -1.22
CA PHE A 90 1.02 9.03 -0.26
C PHE A 90 1.94 9.97 0.53
N GLY A 91 1.95 11.27 0.22
CA GLY A 91 2.58 12.30 1.06
C GLY A 91 1.76 12.71 2.29
N GLY A 92 0.53 12.20 2.41
CA GLY A 92 -0.42 12.52 3.48
C GLY A 92 -0.36 11.57 4.69
N PRO A 93 -1.49 11.40 5.43
CA PRO A 93 -1.52 10.52 6.58
C PRO A 93 -1.32 9.05 6.19
N ALA A 94 -0.86 8.28 7.17
CA ALA A 94 -0.69 6.84 7.06
C ALA A 94 -1.92 6.15 6.45
N LEU A 95 -1.67 5.09 5.70
CA LEU A 95 -2.68 4.32 4.99
C LEU A 95 -3.48 3.48 5.98
N ALA A 96 -4.80 3.67 6.04
CA ALA A 96 -5.68 2.82 6.83
C ALA A 96 -5.76 1.43 6.19
N VAL A 97 -5.44 0.39 6.97
CA VAL A 97 -5.46 -1.02 6.58
C VAL A 97 -6.15 -1.80 7.70
N GLY A 98 -7.44 -2.11 7.52
CA GLY A 98 -8.25 -2.71 8.57
C GLY A 98 -8.33 -1.83 9.81
N ASP A 99 -7.88 -2.35 10.95
CA ASP A 99 -7.80 -1.65 12.24
C ASP A 99 -6.48 -0.89 12.46
N ARG A 100 -5.56 -0.89 11.49
CA ARG A 100 -4.22 -0.30 11.58
C ARG A 100 -4.01 0.84 10.60
N HIS A 101 -2.96 1.61 10.84
CA HIS A 101 -2.49 2.65 9.94
C HIS A 101 -1.01 2.40 9.62
N ILE A 102 -0.69 2.17 8.36
CA ILE A 102 0.67 1.84 7.89
C ILE A 102 1.23 3.00 7.09
N GLN A 103 2.46 3.39 7.42
CA GLN A 103 3.18 4.37 6.61
C GLN A 103 3.67 3.70 5.33
N VAL A 104 3.19 4.20 4.20
CA VAL A 104 3.60 3.76 2.87
C VAL A 104 4.32 4.92 2.21
N SER A 105 5.58 4.71 1.85
CA SER A 105 6.35 5.66 1.05
C SER A 105 6.12 5.39 -0.43
N ALA A 106 6.03 6.45 -1.23
CA ALA A 106 5.93 6.39 -2.68
C ALA A 106 7.07 7.18 -3.31
N ALA A 107 7.69 6.64 -4.36
CA ALA A 107 8.73 7.30 -5.13
C ALA A 107 8.46 7.13 -6.62
N ALA A 108 8.63 8.21 -7.40
CA ALA A 108 8.51 8.16 -8.84
C ALA A 108 9.88 7.83 -9.46
N ASP A 109 9.91 6.86 -10.37
CA ASP A 109 11.09 6.59 -11.18
C ASP A 109 10.97 7.29 -12.55
N THR A 110 12.07 7.33 -13.30
CA THR A 110 12.14 7.94 -14.62
C THR A 110 11.12 7.27 -15.56
N PRO A 111 10.20 8.04 -16.19
CA PRO A 111 9.26 7.48 -17.16
C PRO A 111 9.98 6.83 -18.36
N GLY A 112 9.46 5.70 -18.82
CA GLY A 112 9.80 5.10 -20.10
C GLY A 112 8.92 5.65 -21.24
N PRO A 113 9.11 5.16 -22.47
CA PRO A 113 8.20 5.45 -23.58
C PRO A 113 6.80 4.94 -23.24
N GLY A 114 5.84 5.85 -23.06
CA GLY A 114 4.43 5.47 -22.86
C GLY A 114 4.02 4.99 -21.49
N VAL A 115 4.99 4.86 -20.59
CA VAL A 115 4.79 4.29 -19.26
C VAL A 115 5.56 5.10 -18.22
N ALA A 116 4.94 5.29 -17.07
CA ALA A 116 5.61 5.84 -15.90
C ALA A 116 5.51 4.87 -14.73
N TYR A 117 6.45 4.99 -13.80
CA TYR A 117 6.61 4.04 -12.71
C TYR A 117 6.54 4.74 -11.36
N VAL A 118 5.83 4.14 -10.42
CA VAL A 118 5.84 4.53 -9.01
C VAL A 118 6.15 3.29 -8.18
N ILE A 119 7.13 3.42 -7.28
CA ILE A 119 7.53 2.37 -6.35
C ILE A 119 6.92 2.71 -4.99
N PHE A 120 6.29 1.72 -4.37
CA PHE A 120 5.78 1.79 -3.01
C PHE A 120 6.64 0.93 -2.10
N SER A 121 6.98 1.46 -0.93
CA SER A 121 7.63 0.70 0.13
C SER A 121 6.91 0.88 1.45
N ALA A 122 6.77 -0.21 2.20
CA ALA A 122 6.15 -0.21 3.51
C ALA A 122 6.81 -1.25 4.41
N GLN A 123 6.94 -0.91 5.69
CA GLN A 123 7.39 -1.82 6.72
C GLN A 123 6.50 -1.69 7.94
N TRP A 124 6.12 -2.82 8.52
CA TRP A 124 5.32 -2.84 9.74
C TRP A 124 5.63 -4.07 10.58
N MET A 125 5.42 -3.95 11.89
CA MET A 125 5.48 -5.08 12.80
C MET A 125 4.09 -5.72 12.94
N ASP A 126 4.07 -7.03 13.10
CA ASP A 126 2.88 -7.78 13.48
C ASP A 126 3.19 -8.84 14.52
N ALA A 127 2.16 -9.29 15.23
CA ALA A 127 2.27 -10.46 16.09
C ALA A 127 2.59 -11.69 15.24
N ARG A 128 3.50 -12.53 15.74
CA ARG A 128 3.82 -13.80 15.10
C ARG A 128 2.54 -14.64 15.01
N PRO A 129 2.19 -15.15 13.82
CA PRO A 129 1.06 -16.07 13.68
C PRO A 129 1.22 -17.29 14.60
N GLY A 130 0.22 -17.52 15.46
CA GLY A 130 0.21 -18.65 16.39
C GLY A 130 0.99 -18.44 17.69
N TYR A 131 1.63 -17.28 17.90
CA TYR A 131 2.20 -16.97 19.21
C TYR A 131 1.10 -16.64 20.22
N GLN A 132 1.11 -17.35 21.35
CA GLN A 132 0.32 -17.02 22.53
C GLN A 132 1.29 -16.66 23.64
N ASP A 133 1.11 -15.48 24.21
CA ASP A 133 1.86 -15.08 25.39
C ASP A 133 1.43 -15.97 26.57
N PRO A 134 2.34 -16.77 27.15
CA PRO A 134 2.01 -17.64 28.27
C PRO A 134 1.54 -16.87 29.51
N GLU A 135 1.91 -15.59 29.67
CA GLU A 135 1.51 -14.75 30.79
C GLU A 135 0.16 -14.05 30.56
N ALA A 136 -0.30 -13.96 29.31
CA ALA A 136 -1.57 -13.31 28.97
C ALA A 136 -2.81 -14.15 29.31
N ALA A 137 -2.66 -15.47 29.49
CA ALA A 137 -3.78 -16.36 29.78
C ALA A 137 -4.49 -16.03 31.11
N ASP A 138 -3.72 -15.62 32.12
CA ASP A 138 -4.22 -15.33 33.47
C ASP A 138 -4.23 -13.83 33.81
N THR A 139 -3.83 -12.95 32.87
CA THR A 139 -3.79 -11.51 33.11
C THR A 139 -5.18 -10.89 32.84
N PRO A 140 -5.89 -10.35 33.85
CA PRO A 140 -7.17 -9.69 33.65
C PRO A 140 -7.01 -8.46 32.74
N LYS A 141 -7.91 -8.32 31.76
CA LYS A 141 -7.90 -7.20 30.82
C LYS A 141 -8.20 -5.87 31.52
N MET A 142 -7.66 -4.77 31.00
CA MET A 142 -7.90 -3.42 31.51
C MET A 142 -9.39 -3.04 31.61
N GLU A 143 -10.24 -3.61 30.74
CA GLU A 143 -11.70 -3.43 30.78
C GLU A 143 -12.38 -3.98 32.06
N HIS A 144 -11.65 -4.75 32.87
CA HIS A 144 -12.12 -5.28 34.16
C HIS A 144 -11.71 -4.41 35.36
N PHE A 145 -10.99 -3.31 35.15
CA PHE A 145 -10.56 -2.41 36.21
C PHE A 145 -11.26 -1.05 36.09
N ALA A 146 -11.87 -0.59 37.19
CA ALA A 146 -12.44 0.76 37.32
C ALA A 146 -11.47 1.66 38.11
N ILE A 147 -11.19 2.86 37.59
CA ILE A 147 -10.41 3.87 38.32
C ILE A 147 -11.39 4.69 39.16
N GLU A 148 -11.47 4.37 40.45
CA GLU A 148 -12.17 5.19 41.44
C GLU A 148 -11.37 6.48 41.69
N ARG A 149 -11.86 7.62 41.18
CA ARG A 149 -11.29 8.93 41.50
C ARG A 149 -11.85 9.42 42.82
N THR A 150 -11.11 9.24 43.91
CA THR A 150 -11.40 9.92 45.18
C THR A 150 -11.08 11.41 45.03
N ALA A 151 -12.09 12.27 45.14
CA ALA A 151 -11.91 13.72 45.16
C ALA A 151 -11.10 14.12 46.41
N LEU A 152 -10.03 14.88 46.19
CA LEU A 152 -9.29 15.61 47.24
C LEU A 152 -10.01 16.91 47.58
#